data_AF-A0A6J7ZZD2-F1
#
_entry.id   AF-A0A6J7ZZD2-F1
#
_cell.length_a   1.000
_cell.length_b   1.000
_cell.length_c   1.000
_cell.angle_alpha   90.00
_cell.angle_beta   90.00
_cell.angle_gamma   90.00
#
_symmetry.space_group_name_H-M   'P 1'
#
loop_
_entity.id
_entity.type
_entity.pdbx_description
1 polymer ?
#
loop_
_entity_poly.entity_id
_entity_poly.type
_entity_poly.pdbx_seq_one_letter_code
_entity_poly.pdbx_strand_id
1 'polypeptide(L)'
;MHLEVLLTAFLLVFVQSYGKEINKEKCVREVADKVANLITETTSQCIVSPSEGLGARPSDCGDIRKSENKSGVYKVYPDGTSGFHVFCDMISFGGGWTLLQRRTNGFVGFYRDWESYKNGFGYLKGDFWLGNEYLNKLTEQGYYILRIDMWDFENNHRYAIYNNFVVKNERSGYKLEVTGYTGTAGDSFGGHNGYRFSTRDRDNDAYGNNCAEMFKGGWWYNRCHTSNLNGMYLKGTHSTHAIGVNWKHWKGYNYSLKATRNSSGVHNDCKFSTRDRDNDVYCGKCPEMYKGGWSYSGCYASNLNGRYLKGTNTIGVNWKHWKGYSSLEATQKCMREVADKVVNLITETTSQCRVSPSEGERPSDCGDLEKPEHKSGVYKIYPDGTYGFHVFCDMETGGWTVRNEYLNKLTEQGYYILRIDMEDFENNHRYAIYKKFVVENEKSGYKLKVADYTGNAGNSLSHHNGYTFTTRDRDNDADNSNCAEVFYGGWWYTNCHHSNLNGMYLMGKHSTYAIGVYWSTWKGYNYSLKTTRVMIRRA
;
A
#
# COMPACT_ATOMS: atom_id res chain seq x y z
N MET A 1 30.89 -21.02 19.35
CA MET A 1 31.32 -20.38 20.62
C MET A 1 32.82 -20.01 20.67
N HIS A 2 33.67 -20.32 19.68
CA HIS A 2 35.08 -19.87 19.68
C HIS A 2 35.37 -18.62 18.82
N LEU A 3 34.48 -18.25 17.89
CA LEU A 3 34.70 -17.10 16.99
C LEU A 3 34.35 -15.75 17.66
N GLU A 4 33.28 -15.70 18.45
CA GLU A 4 32.86 -14.47 19.15
C GLU A 4 33.89 -14.01 20.20
N VAL A 5 34.56 -14.96 20.86
CA VAL A 5 35.61 -14.69 21.88
C VAL A 5 36.89 -14.15 21.22
N LEU A 6 37.24 -14.67 20.05
CA LEU A 6 38.38 -14.16 19.26
C LEU A 6 38.08 -12.77 18.67
N LEU A 7 36.85 -12.53 18.20
CA LEU A 7 36.42 -11.22 17.69
C LEU A 7 36.41 -10.14 18.77
N THR A 8 35.92 -10.46 19.97
CA THR A 8 35.92 -9.50 21.09
C THR A 8 37.34 -9.19 21.54
N ALA A 9 38.22 -10.19 21.63
CA ALA A 9 39.63 -9.98 21.96
C ALA A 9 40.35 -9.11 20.91
N PHE A 10 40.08 -9.30 19.61
CA PHE A 10 40.71 -8.54 18.53
C PHE A 10 40.21 -7.09 18.45
N LEU A 11 38.90 -6.86 18.64
CA LEU A 11 38.31 -5.52 18.73
C LEU A 11 38.84 -4.74 19.95
N LEU A 12 39.05 -5.41 21.08
CA LEU A 12 39.63 -4.79 22.28
C LEU A 12 41.08 -4.36 22.05
N VAL A 13 41.90 -5.17 21.38
CA VAL A 13 43.29 -4.82 21.03
C VAL A 13 43.33 -3.67 20.02
N PHE A 14 42.43 -3.67 19.02
CA PHE A 14 42.33 -2.62 17.99
C PHE A 14 41.91 -1.26 18.56
N VAL A 15 40.95 -1.25 19.49
CA VAL A 15 40.53 -0.03 20.19
C VAL A 15 41.63 0.50 21.11
N GLN A 16 42.39 -0.39 21.77
CA GLN A 16 43.50 0.00 22.64
C GLN A 16 44.73 0.53 21.88
N SER A 17 45.00 0.06 20.66
CA SER A 17 46.16 0.53 19.87
C SER A 17 45.92 1.86 19.15
N TYR A 18 44.66 2.20 18.81
CA TYR A 18 44.31 3.42 18.07
C TYR A 18 43.58 4.50 18.89
N GLY A 19 43.13 4.17 20.11
CA GLY A 19 42.31 5.07 20.95
C GLY A 19 43.04 6.27 21.59
N LYS A 20 44.28 6.60 21.20
CA LYS A 20 45.05 7.69 21.83
C LYS A 20 45.19 8.99 21.04
N GLU A 21 44.52 9.16 19.90
CA GLU A 21 44.37 10.46 19.24
C GLU A 21 42.89 10.84 19.11
N ILE A 22 42.48 11.78 19.94
CA ILE A 22 41.11 12.29 20.08
C ILE A 22 40.76 13.12 18.83
N ASN A 23 40.27 12.47 17.76
CA ASN A 23 39.27 13.00 16.79
C ASN A 23 38.93 12.03 15.62
N LYS A 24 38.81 10.71 15.87
CA LYS A 24 38.53 9.72 14.80
C LYS A 24 37.34 8.78 15.07
N GLU A 25 36.37 9.17 15.91
CA GLU A 25 35.22 8.32 16.25
C GLU A 25 34.37 7.89 15.03
N LYS A 26 34.23 8.75 14.01
CA LYS A 26 33.40 8.47 12.84
C LYS A 26 34.07 7.49 11.86
N CYS A 27 35.36 7.67 11.58
CA CYS A 27 36.15 6.78 10.71
C CYS A 27 36.33 5.39 11.37
N VAL A 28 36.49 5.32 12.70
CA VAL A 28 36.57 4.04 13.43
C VAL A 28 35.25 3.26 13.37
N ARG A 29 34.10 3.93 13.51
CA ARG A 29 32.78 3.28 13.37
C ARG A 29 32.52 2.79 11.95
N GLU A 30 32.88 3.58 10.95
CA GLU A 30 32.68 3.20 9.54
C GLU A 30 33.57 2.02 9.12
N VAL A 31 34.81 1.95 9.62
CA VAL A 31 35.69 0.79 9.44
C VAL A 31 35.13 -0.43 10.18
N ALA A 32 34.64 -0.26 11.41
CA ALA A 32 34.03 -1.34 12.18
C ALA A 32 32.78 -1.91 11.48
N ASP A 33 31.92 -1.07 10.92
CA ASP A 33 30.73 -1.49 10.18
C ASP A 33 31.08 -2.18 8.86
N LYS A 34 32.07 -1.68 8.11
CA LYS A 34 32.55 -2.32 6.88
C LYS A 34 33.20 -3.68 7.15
N VAL A 35 33.99 -3.79 8.22
CA VAL A 35 34.59 -5.07 8.64
C VAL A 35 33.50 -6.04 9.13
N ALA A 36 32.51 -5.57 9.90
CA ALA A 36 31.39 -6.40 10.34
C ALA A 36 30.55 -6.92 9.15
N ASN A 37 30.31 -6.08 8.15
CA ASN A 37 29.59 -6.47 6.94
C ASN A 37 30.40 -7.45 6.09
N LEU A 38 31.70 -7.22 5.89
CA LEU A 38 32.57 -8.15 5.15
C LEU A 38 32.66 -9.52 5.85
N ILE A 39 32.74 -9.54 7.18
CA ILE A 39 32.70 -10.78 7.97
C ILE A 39 31.35 -11.48 7.78
N THR A 40 30.24 -10.76 7.76
CA THR A 40 28.88 -11.30 7.58
C THR A 40 28.67 -11.86 6.16
N GLU A 41 29.16 -11.16 5.13
CA GLU A 41 29.12 -11.61 3.73
C GLU A 41 30.04 -12.82 3.47
N THR A 42 31.21 -12.87 4.11
CA THR A 42 32.16 -13.95 3.85
C THR A 42 31.88 -15.19 4.71
N THR A 43 31.31 -15.03 5.91
CA THR A 43 30.81 -16.17 6.71
C THR A 43 29.59 -16.83 6.07
N SER A 44 28.77 -16.07 5.34
CA SER A 44 27.67 -16.63 4.52
C SER A 44 28.17 -17.36 3.26
N GLN A 45 29.36 -17.01 2.74
CA GLN A 45 30.02 -17.77 1.66
C GLN A 45 30.66 -19.09 2.14
N CYS A 46 31.09 -19.21 3.39
CA CYS A 46 31.67 -20.46 3.92
C CYS A 46 30.59 -21.48 4.41
N ILE A 47 29.29 -21.16 4.33
CA ILE A 47 28.18 -22.11 4.57
C ILE A 47 27.80 -22.75 3.24
N VAL A 48 28.30 -23.97 2.98
CA VAL A 48 27.87 -24.74 1.81
C VAL A 48 26.38 -25.07 1.95
N SER A 49 25.56 -24.37 1.17
CA SER A 49 24.15 -24.69 0.95
C SER A 49 24.03 -25.69 -0.20
N PRO A 50 23.05 -26.61 -0.20
CA PRO A 50 22.86 -27.53 -1.32
C PRO A 50 22.42 -26.75 -2.56
N SER A 51 23.24 -26.84 -3.62
CA SER A 51 22.97 -26.53 -5.04
C SER A 51 22.12 -25.30 -5.36
N GLU A 52 22.77 -24.33 -6.00
CA GLU A 52 22.18 -23.21 -6.75
C GLU A 52 20.99 -23.67 -7.62
N GLY A 53 19.78 -23.29 -7.20
CA GLY A 53 18.67 -23.03 -8.12
C GLY A 53 18.53 -21.52 -8.26
N LEU A 54 18.33 -21.01 -9.47
CA LEU A 54 18.05 -19.59 -9.74
C LEU A 54 17.13 -19.02 -8.64
N GLY A 55 17.55 -17.92 -8.00
CA GLY A 55 16.87 -17.34 -6.84
C GLY A 55 15.35 -17.35 -6.99
N ALA A 56 14.68 -18.14 -6.14
CA ALA A 56 13.24 -18.30 -6.18
C ALA A 56 12.58 -16.93 -6.06
N ARG A 57 11.79 -16.56 -7.07
CA ARG A 57 11.05 -15.30 -7.05
C ARG A 57 10.02 -15.34 -5.92
N PRO A 58 9.88 -14.26 -5.12
CA PRO A 58 8.97 -14.28 -3.98
C PRO A 58 7.54 -14.45 -4.46
N SER A 59 6.81 -15.43 -3.91
CA SER A 59 5.47 -15.74 -4.39
C SER A 59 4.40 -14.86 -3.74
N ASP A 60 4.67 -14.34 -2.54
CA ASP A 60 3.84 -13.37 -1.83
C ASP A 60 4.65 -12.52 -0.83
N CYS A 61 3.97 -11.71 -0.01
CA CYS A 61 4.63 -10.86 0.98
C CYS A 61 5.26 -11.62 2.14
N GLY A 62 4.83 -12.86 2.41
CA GLY A 62 5.42 -13.73 3.41
C GLY A 62 6.83 -14.17 3.01
N ASP A 63 7.06 -14.44 1.73
CA ASP A 63 8.40 -14.68 1.20
C ASP A 63 9.29 -13.44 1.28
N ILE A 64 8.76 -12.29 0.87
CA ILE A 64 9.50 -11.02 0.90
C ILE A 64 9.89 -10.65 2.34
N ARG A 65 9.04 -10.95 3.32
CA ARG A 65 9.30 -10.67 4.73
C ARG A 65 10.55 -11.35 5.28
N LYS A 66 11.01 -12.43 4.64
CA LYS A 66 12.24 -13.16 5.01
C LYS A 66 13.50 -12.33 4.80
N SER A 67 13.49 -11.40 3.82
CA SER A 67 14.62 -10.51 3.52
C SER A 67 14.33 -9.04 3.79
N GLU A 68 13.05 -8.63 3.83
CA GLU A 68 12.64 -7.22 3.97
C GLU A 68 11.85 -7.00 5.26
N ASN A 69 11.97 -5.79 5.83
CA ASN A 69 11.24 -5.38 7.04
C ASN A 69 10.40 -4.10 6.86
N LYS A 70 10.39 -3.53 5.65
CA LYS A 70 9.69 -2.27 5.37
C LYS A 70 8.37 -2.53 4.65
N SER A 71 7.28 -1.94 5.15
CA SER A 71 6.00 -1.99 4.44
C SER A 71 6.07 -1.15 3.17
N GLY A 72 5.50 -1.64 2.07
CA GLY A 72 5.67 -1.00 0.76
C GLY A 72 5.03 -1.77 -0.38
N VAL A 73 5.20 -1.27 -1.59
CA VAL A 73 4.77 -1.97 -2.81
C VAL A 73 5.91 -2.84 -3.30
N TYR A 74 5.64 -4.12 -3.49
CA TYR A 74 6.59 -5.10 -3.98
C TYR A 74 5.99 -5.91 -5.12
N LYS A 75 6.85 -6.53 -5.93
CA LYS A 75 6.43 -7.44 -7.01
C LYS A 75 6.53 -8.88 -6.53
N VAL A 76 5.44 -9.63 -6.71
CA VAL A 76 5.31 -11.04 -6.31
C VAL A 76 5.01 -11.92 -7.52
N TYR A 77 5.35 -13.21 -7.45
CA TYR A 77 5.24 -14.19 -8.54
C TYR A 77 4.56 -15.49 -8.08
N PRO A 78 3.24 -15.46 -7.77
CA PRO A 78 2.49 -16.65 -7.34
C PRO A 78 2.60 -17.87 -8.25
N ASP A 79 2.66 -17.66 -9.57
CA ASP A 79 2.78 -18.69 -10.60
C ASP A 79 4.24 -18.89 -11.08
N GLY A 80 5.21 -18.29 -10.39
CA GLY A 80 6.64 -18.31 -10.71
C GLY A 80 7.05 -17.47 -11.94
N THR A 81 6.09 -17.02 -12.77
CA THR A 81 6.38 -16.43 -14.08
C THR A 81 5.80 -15.03 -14.25
N SER A 82 4.49 -14.87 -14.05
CA SER A 82 3.74 -13.63 -14.30
C SER A 82 3.57 -12.84 -13.02
N GLY A 83 4.59 -12.05 -12.69
CA GLY A 83 4.58 -11.26 -11.46
C GLY A 83 3.74 -9.98 -11.54
N PHE A 84 3.13 -9.61 -10.42
CA PHE A 84 2.32 -8.39 -10.26
C PHE A 84 2.65 -7.67 -8.96
N HIS A 85 2.26 -6.39 -8.86
CA HIS A 85 2.55 -5.57 -7.69
C HIS A 85 1.48 -5.71 -6.61
N VAL A 86 1.91 -5.81 -5.37
CA VAL A 86 1.06 -5.85 -4.18
C VAL A 86 1.60 -4.89 -3.13
N PHE A 87 0.74 -4.45 -2.20
CA PHE A 87 1.21 -3.79 -1.00
C PHE A 87 1.46 -4.82 0.09
N CYS A 88 2.70 -4.88 0.59
CA CYS A 88 3.10 -5.71 1.72
C CYS A 88 3.12 -4.88 2.99
N ASP A 89 2.44 -5.36 4.02
CA ASP A 89 2.67 -4.89 5.38
C ASP A 89 3.60 -5.84 6.11
N MET A 90 4.80 -5.32 6.40
CA MET A 90 5.88 -6.05 7.07
C MET A 90 5.93 -5.80 8.58
N ILE A 91 5.03 -4.96 9.10
CA ILE A 91 5.07 -4.49 10.49
C ILE A 91 3.91 -5.06 11.30
N SER A 92 2.67 -4.90 10.84
CA SER A 92 1.51 -5.27 11.67
C SER A 92 1.39 -6.79 11.81
N PHE A 93 1.04 -7.26 13.01
CA PHE A 93 0.72 -8.67 13.30
C PHE A 93 1.78 -9.67 12.80
N GLY A 94 3.06 -9.38 13.04
CA GLY A 94 4.19 -10.22 12.60
C GLY A 94 4.72 -9.90 11.19
N GLY A 95 3.97 -9.13 10.40
CA GLY A 95 4.33 -8.76 9.04
C GLY A 95 4.18 -9.90 8.03
N GLY A 96 4.50 -9.62 6.76
CA GLY A 96 4.33 -10.58 5.66
C GLY A 96 2.90 -10.61 5.10
N TRP A 97 2.08 -9.60 5.40
CA TRP A 97 0.70 -9.53 4.97
C TRP A 97 0.58 -8.90 3.59
N THR A 98 -0.04 -9.61 2.65
CA THR A 98 -0.42 -9.08 1.33
C THR A 98 -1.77 -8.40 1.43
N LEU A 99 -1.85 -7.09 1.19
CA LEU A 99 -3.14 -6.38 1.18
C LEU A 99 -3.91 -6.69 -0.11
N LEU A 100 -5.19 -7.07 0.07
CA LEU A 100 -6.11 -7.41 -1.01
C LEU A 100 -7.09 -6.28 -1.31
N GLN A 101 -7.44 -5.50 -0.27
CA GLN A 101 -8.41 -4.41 -0.35
C GLN A 101 -8.09 -3.36 0.72
N ARG A 102 -8.31 -2.08 0.38
CA ARG A 102 -8.28 -1.00 1.36
C ARG A 102 -9.32 0.08 1.06
N ARG A 103 -10.00 0.56 2.11
CA ARG A 103 -10.86 1.76 2.13
C ARG A 103 -10.39 2.70 3.23
N THR A 104 -10.29 3.99 2.96
CA THR A 104 -9.84 5.00 3.94
C THR A 104 -10.51 6.36 3.79
N ASN A 105 -10.93 6.73 2.57
CA ASN A 105 -11.41 8.08 2.29
C ASN A 105 -12.52 8.16 1.23
N GLY A 106 -12.74 7.10 0.44
CA GLY A 106 -13.80 7.06 -0.55
C GLY A 106 -13.49 7.79 -1.87
N PHE A 107 -12.24 8.22 -2.10
CA PHE A 107 -11.85 8.84 -3.37
C PHE A 107 -11.87 7.85 -4.55
N VAL A 108 -11.75 6.55 -4.27
CA VAL A 108 -11.89 5.51 -5.26
C VAL A 108 -13.32 4.97 -5.20
N GLY A 109 -14.04 5.07 -6.32
CA GLY A 109 -15.37 4.46 -6.47
C GLY A 109 -15.27 2.95 -6.63
N PHE A 110 -16.00 2.19 -5.79
CA PHE A 110 -16.05 0.72 -5.81
C PHE A 110 -17.29 0.15 -6.50
N TYR A 111 -18.24 0.98 -6.92
CA TYR A 111 -19.35 0.52 -7.77
C TYR A 111 -18.87 0.37 -9.22
N ARG A 112 -18.22 -0.77 -9.50
CA ARG A 112 -17.53 -1.08 -10.75
C ARG A 112 -18.08 -2.35 -11.41
N ASP A 113 -17.72 -2.55 -12.66
CA ASP A 113 -18.11 -3.70 -13.47
C ASP A 113 -17.22 -4.94 -13.22
N TRP A 114 -17.55 -6.06 -13.87
CA TRP A 114 -16.84 -7.33 -13.75
C TRP A 114 -15.36 -7.20 -14.11
N GLU A 115 -15.08 -6.55 -15.25
CA GLU A 115 -13.72 -6.43 -15.79
C GLU A 115 -12.81 -5.63 -14.86
N SER A 116 -13.33 -4.56 -14.23
CA SER A 116 -12.61 -3.81 -13.21
C SER A 116 -12.32 -4.68 -11.97
N TYR A 117 -13.30 -5.44 -11.48
CA TYR A 117 -13.10 -6.30 -10.32
C TYR A 117 -12.18 -7.49 -10.61
N LYS A 118 -12.16 -7.98 -11.84
CA LYS A 118 -11.23 -9.00 -12.32
C LYS A 118 -9.78 -8.51 -12.32
N ASN A 119 -9.52 -7.36 -12.94
CA ASN A 119 -8.18 -6.84 -13.15
C ASN A 119 -7.64 -5.97 -12.00
N GLY A 120 -8.51 -5.55 -11.09
CA GLY A 120 -8.16 -4.64 -10.00
C GLY A 120 -8.25 -3.16 -10.38
N PHE A 121 -8.35 -2.31 -9.37
CA PHE A 121 -8.46 -0.86 -9.54
C PHE A 121 -8.02 -0.11 -8.28
N GLY A 122 -7.72 1.18 -8.43
CA GLY A 122 -7.29 2.06 -7.35
C GLY A 122 -5.76 2.14 -7.24
N TYR A 123 -5.27 2.55 -6.06
CA TYR A 123 -3.85 2.78 -5.82
C TYR A 123 -3.35 1.93 -4.66
N LEU A 124 -2.29 1.13 -4.86
CA LEU A 124 -1.76 0.21 -3.84
C LEU A 124 -1.30 0.91 -2.55
N LYS A 125 -1.03 2.23 -2.55
CA LYS A 125 -0.78 3.02 -1.32
C LYS A 125 -2.00 3.86 -0.85
N GLY A 126 -3.12 3.83 -1.56
CA GLY A 126 -4.42 4.42 -1.20
C GLY A 126 -5.57 3.40 -1.22
N ASP A 127 -6.79 3.81 -1.58
CA ASP A 127 -7.93 2.89 -1.67
C ASP A 127 -7.80 2.04 -2.95
N PHE A 128 -8.01 0.72 -2.83
CA PHE A 128 -7.88 -0.20 -3.97
C PHE A 128 -8.60 -1.53 -3.76
N TRP A 129 -8.88 -2.20 -4.86
CA TRP A 129 -9.17 -3.63 -4.95
C TRP A 129 -8.07 -4.30 -5.76
N LEU A 130 -7.43 -5.34 -5.23
CA LEU A 130 -6.28 -5.96 -5.88
C LEU A 130 -6.64 -6.53 -7.26
N GLY A 131 -7.79 -7.20 -7.38
CA GLY A 131 -8.26 -7.85 -8.61
C GLY A 131 -8.50 -9.34 -8.42
N ASN A 132 -9.68 -9.84 -8.78
CA ASN A 132 -10.10 -11.21 -8.51
C ASN A 132 -9.17 -12.26 -9.13
N GLU A 133 -8.58 -11.95 -10.28
CA GLU A 133 -7.59 -12.82 -10.93
C GLU A 133 -6.34 -12.98 -10.05
N TYR A 134 -5.86 -11.89 -9.43
CA TYR A 134 -4.72 -11.92 -8.53
C TYR A 134 -5.07 -12.56 -7.18
N LEU A 135 -6.29 -12.36 -6.66
CA LEU A 135 -6.76 -13.08 -5.47
C LEU A 135 -6.79 -14.59 -5.70
N ASN A 136 -7.28 -15.05 -6.86
CA ASN A 136 -7.25 -16.46 -7.22
C ASN A 136 -5.82 -16.98 -7.31
N LYS A 137 -4.94 -16.30 -8.06
CA LYS A 137 -3.51 -16.68 -8.17
C LYS A 137 -2.82 -16.77 -6.81
N LEU A 138 -3.07 -15.82 -5.91
CA LEU A 138 -2.50 -15.86 -4.57
C LEU A 138 -3.00 -17.08 -3.81
N THR A 139 -4.32 -17.22 -3.68
CA THR A 139 -4.94 -18.21 -2.80
C THR A 139 -4.94 -19.65 -3.33
N GLU A 140 -4.64 -19.85 -4.62
CA GLU A 140 -4.50 -21.19 -5.22
C GLU A 140 -3.17 -21.86 -4.88
N GLN A 141 -2.17 -21.10 -4.43
CA GLN A 141 -0.86 -21.64 -4.05
C GLN A 141 -0.90 -22.52 -2.79
N GLY A 142 -1.91 -22.34 -1.93
CA GLY A 142 -2.00 -23.07 -0.67
C GLY A 142 -2.95 -22.45 0.33
N TYR A 143 -2.68 -22.66 1.62
CA TYR A 143 -3.54 -22.20 2.71
C TYR A 143 -3.22 -20.76 3.10
N TYR A 144 -4.18 -19.87 2.84
CA TYR A 144 -4.13 -18.46 3.22
C TYR A 144 -5.14 -18.15 4.32
N ILE A 145 -4.68 -17.38 5.30
CA ILE A 145 -5.51 -16.75 6.32
C ILE A 145 -5.94 -15.39 5.79
N LEU A 146 -7.22 -15.05 5.91
CA LEU A 146 -7.73 -13.69 5.66
C LEU A 146 -7.91 -12.96 6.98
N ARG A 147 -7.36 -11.76 7.08
CA ARG A 147 -7.62 -10.80 8.17
C ARG A 147 -8.29 -9.56 7.60
N ILE A 148 -9.38 -9.14 8.25
CA ILE A 148 -10.16 -7.95 7.93
C ILE A 148 -10.09 -7.04 9.16
N ASP A 149 -9.40 -5.91 9.04
CA ASP A 149 -9.38 -4.86 10.06
C ASP A 149 -10.35 -3.73 9.68
N MET A 150 -11.11 -3.23 10.65
CA MET A 150 -12.18 -2.26 10.44
C MET A 150 -12.15 -1.15 11.49
N TRP A 151 -12.44 0.07 11.05
CA TRP A 151 -12.56 1.26 11.90
C TRP A 151 -13.85 2.02 11.63
N ASP A 152 -14.47 2.52 12.69
CA ASP A 152 -15.59 3.46 12.61
C ASP A 152 -15.11 4.91 12.67
N PHE A 153 -16.04 5.87 12.58
CA PHE A 153 -15.69 7.30 12.62
C PHE A 153 -15.30 7.81 14.02
N GLU A 154 -15.57 7.03 15.07
CA GLU A 154 -15.12 7.28 16.44
C GLU A 154 -13.72 6.68 16.70
N ASN A 155 -13.10 6.07 15.69
CA ASN A 155 -11.82 5.36 15.73
C ASN A 155 -11.83 4.08 16.58
N ASN A 156 -13.01 3.52 16.88
CA ASN A 156 -13.09 2.18 17.44
C ASN A 156 -12.61 1.17 16.39
N HIS A 157 -11.79 0.20 16.81
CA HIS A 157 -11.25 -0.85 15.96
C HIS A 157 -11.89 -2.21 16.28
N ARG A 158 -12.16 -2.97 15.23
CA ARG A 158 -12.62 -4.36 15.27
C ARG A 158 -11.98 -5.15 14.14
N TYR A 159 -11.84 -6.46 14.31
CA TYR A 159 -11.29 -7.32 13.28
C TYR A 159 -12.03 -8.65 13.16
N ALA A 160 -11.86 -9.29 12.00
CA ALA A 160 -12.30 -10.65 11.70
C ALA A 160 -11.17 -11.42 11.00
N ILE A 161 -10.92 -12.65 11.42
CA ILE A 161 -9.90 -13.54 10.85
C ILE A 161 -10.61 -14.82 10.38
N TYR A 162 -10.22 -15.32 9.21
CA TYR A 162 -10.68 -16.59 8.66
C TYR A 162 -9.45 -17.44 8.32
N ASN A 163 -9.34 -18.62 8.95
CA ASN A 163 -8.16 -19.47 8.84
C ASN A 163 -7.95 -20.09 7.45
N ASN A 164 -9.00 -20.13 6.64
CA ASN A 164 -8.92 -20.57 5.25
C ASN A 164 -9.71 -19.59 4.38
N PHE A 165 -9.03 -19.02 3.40
CA PHE A 165 -9.59 -18.10 2.41
C PHE A 165 -9.08 -18.45 1.03
N VAL A 166 -10.01 -18.85 0.15
CA VAL A 166 -9.71 -19.23 -1.22
C VAL A 166 -10.70 -18.56 -2.17
N VAL A 167 -10.17 -18.02 -3.27
CA VAL A 167 -10.96 -17.51 -4.40
C VAL A 167 -10.70 -18.41 -5.59
N LYS A 168 -11.75 -19.03 -6.14
CA LYS A 168 -11.63 -19.90 -7.33
C LYS A 168 -11.39 -19.08 -8.60
N ASN A 169 -11.10 -19.75 -9.70
CA ASN A 169 -10.91 -19.13 -11.01
C ASN A 169 -12.20 -18.49 -11.58
N GLU A 170 -12.03 -17.73 -12.67
CA GLU A 170 -13.12 -17.02 -13.36
C GLU A 170 -14.23 -17.95 -13.88
N ARG A 171 -13.87 -19.16 -14.37
CA ARG A 171 -14.85 -20.16 -14.85
C ARG A 171 -15.83 -20.57 -13.75
N SER A 172 -15.37 -20.54 -12.50
CA SER A 172 -16.19 -20.80 -11.31
C SER A 172 -16.89 -19.53 -10.79
N GLY A 173 -16.77 -18.39 -11.48
CA GLY A 173 -17.31 -17.09 -11.06
C GLY A 173 -16.58 -16.49 -9.87
N TYR A 174 -15.29 -16.77 -9.71
CA TYR A 174 -14.50 -16.39 -8.53
C TYR A 174 -15.13 -16.81 -7.20
N LYS A 175 -15.75 -18.00 -7.16
CA LYS A 175 -16.43 -18.53 -5.97
C LYS A 175 -15.56 -18.44 -4.71
N LEU A 176 -16.14 -17.95 -3.61
CA LEU A 176 -15.50 -17.84 -2.30
C LEU A 176 -15.55 -19.17 -1.56
N GLU A 177 -14.42 -19.57 -0.98
CA GLU A 177 -14.36 -20.60 0.06
C GLU A 177 -13.69 -19.99 1.29
N VAL A 178 -14.46 -19.84 2.36
CA VAL A 178 -14.00 -19.20 3.60
C VAL A 178 -14.52 -19.94 4.84
N THR A 179 -13.62 -20.25 5.79
CA THR A 179 -13.97 -20.97 7.03
C THR A 179 -13.04 -20.58 8.20
N GLY A 180 -13.40 -21.01 9.41
CA GLY A 180 -12.57 -20.83 10.60
C GLY A 180 -12.55 -19.39 11.13
N TYR A 181 -13.73 -18.78 11.24
CA TYR A 181 -13.89 -17.42 11.77
C TYR A 181 -13.39 -17.30 13.22
N THR A 182 -12.63 -16.24 13.50
CA THR A 182 -12.34 -15.70 14.83
C THR A 182 -12.30 -14.17 14.78
N GLY A 183 -12.44 -13.49 15.92
CA GLY A 183 -12.24 -12.04 16.00
C GLY A 183 -13.28 -11.31 16.85
N THR A 184 -13.22 -9.98 16.83
CA THR A 184 -14.00 -9.10 17.69
C THR A 184 -15.19 -8.43 16.98
N ALA A 185 -15.25 -8.50 15.65
CA ALA A 185 -16.27 -7.81 14.84
C ALA A 185 -17.61 -8.56 14.69
N GLY A 186 -17.72 -9.80 15.18
CA GLY A 186 -18.78 -10.75 14.81
C GLY A 186 -18.66 -11.24 13.35
N ASP A 187 -19.23 -12.40 13.03
CA ASP A 187 -19.05 -13.05 11.72
C ASP A 187 -20.05 -12.54 10.67
N SER A 188 -19.68 -11.52 9.89
CA SER A 188 -20.50 -11.02 8.78
C SER A 188 -20.03 -11.51 7.40
N PHE A 189 -19.00 -12.33 7.30
CA PHE A 189 -18.45 -12.78 6.01
C PHE A 189 -18.65 -14.29 5.78
N GLY A 190 -18.74 -15.11 6.83
CA GLY A 190 -18.99 -16.56 6.72
C GLY A 190 -20.26 -16.92 5.97
N GLY A 191 -21.32 -16.10 6.07
CA GLY A 191 -22.57 -16.28 5.32
C GLY A 191 -22.42 -16.12 3.79
N HIS A 192 -21.29 -15.62 3.32
CA HIS A 192 -20.94 -15.48 1.90
C HIS A 192 -20.16 -16.68 1.36
N ASN A 193 -19.78 -17.64 2.22
CA ASN A 193 -19.08 -18.85 1.82
C ASN A 193 -19.86 -19.65 0.77
N GLY A 194 -19.17 -20.10 -0.29
CA GLY A 194 -19.74 -20.89 -1.37
C GLY A 194 -20.43 -20.09 -2.48
N TYR A 195 -20.61 -18.78 -2.32
CA TYR A 195 -21.24 -17.93 -3.33
C TYR A 195 -20.22 -17.42 -4.36
N ARG A 196 -20.72 -17.14 -5.57
CA ARG A 196 -19.95 -16.54 -6.66
C ARG A 196 -19.87 -15.03 -6.47
N PHE A 197 -18.85 -14.42 -7.06
CA PHE A 197 -18.73 -12.97 -7.07
C PHE A 197 -19.78 -12.39 -8.02
N SER A 198 -20.43 -11.28 -7.67
CA SER A 198 -21.36 -10.56 -8.54
C SER A 198 -20.97 -9.08 -8.63
N THR A 199 -21.21 -8.48 -9.78
CA THR A 199 -21.04 -7.06 -10.08
C THR A 199 -22.30 -6.50 -10.75
N ARG A 200 -22.37 -5.18 -10.90
CA ARG A 200 -23.57 -4.51 -11.46
C ARG A 200 -23.98 -5.01 -12.85
N ASP A 201 -23.03 -5.54 -13.61
CA ASP A 201 -23.14 -6.02 -14.98
C ASP A 201 -23.10 -7.56 -15.10
N ARG A 202 -22.85 -8.27 -13.98
CA ARG A 202 -22.81 -9.73 -13.95
C ARG A 202 -23.40 -10.26 -12.66
N ASP A 203 -24.65 -10.71 -12.74
CA ASP A 203 -25.39 -11.33 -11.65
C ASP A 203 -25.05 -12.82 -11.55
N ASN A 204 -24.37 -13.20 -10.48
CA ASN A 204 -24.10 -14.60 -10.12
C ASN A 204 -24.60 -14.93 -8.70
N ASP A 205 -25.46 -14.08 -8.11
CA ASP A 205 -25.93 -14.27 -6.75
C ASP A 205 -27.14 -15.21 -6.69
N ALA A 206 -27.69 -15.46 -5.50
CA ALA A 206 -28.80 -16.39 -5.32
C ALA A 206 -30.15 -15.69 -5.13
N TYR A 207 -30.19 -14.37 -5.29
CA TYR A 207 -31.41 -13.57 -5.16
C TYR A 207 -32.13 -13.45 -6.51
N GLY A 208 -33.40 -13.01 -6.48
CA GLY A 208 -34.20 -12.86 -7.70
C GLY A 208 -33.87 -11.60 -8.51
N ASN A 209 -33.14 -10.65 -7.91
CA ASN A 209 -32.66 -9.41 -8.51
C ASN A 209 -31.15 -9.30 -8.28
N ASN A 210 -30.46 -8.46 -9.06
CA ASN A 210 -29.02 -8.26 -8.92
C ASN A 210 -28.67 -7.53 -7.62
N CYS A 211 -28.09 -8.26 -6.65
CA CYS A 211 -27.67 -7.70 -5.37
C CYS A 211 -26.59 -6.62 -5.52
N ALA A 212 -25.67 -6.78 -6.47
CA ALA A 212 -24.60 -5.81 -6.71
C ALA A 212 -25.15 -4.47 -7.20
N GLU A 213 -26.20 -4.50 -8.05
CA GLU A 213 -26.91 -3.30 -8.46
C GLU A 213 -27.66 -2.66 -7.30
N MET A 214 -28.37 -3.45 -6.47
CA MET A 214 -29.12 -2.92 -5.33
C MET A 214 -28.19 -2.29 -4.28
N PHE A 215 -27.12 -2.97 -3.89
CA PHE A 215 -26.24 -2.63 -2.77
C PHE A 215 -24.91 -1.97 -3.16
N LYS A 216 -24.76 -1.61 -4.45
CA LYS A 216 -23.77 -0.64 -4.95
C LYS A 216 -22.30 -1.04 -4.71
N GLY A 217 -21.97 -2.31 -4.91
CA GLY A 217 -20.60 -2.83 -4.79
C GLY A 217 -20.43 -4.18 -5.49
N GLY A 218 -19.19 -4.62 -5.70
CA GLY A 218 -18.88 -6.00 -6.15
C GLY A 218 -18.52 -6.88 -4.97
N TRP A 219 -19.21 -8.02 -4.81
CA TRP A 219 -19.05 -8.90 -3.65
C TRP A 219 -19.52 -10.33 -3.93
N TRP A 220 -19.20 -11.25 -3.03
CA TRP A 220 -19.75 -12.62 -3.03
C TRP A 220 -21.17 -12.62 -2.45
N TYR A 221 -22.11 -11.95 -3.12
CA TYR A 221 -23.48 -11.79 -2.62
C TYR A 221 -24.23 -13.14 -2.51
N ASN A 222 -25.03 -13.27 -1.46
CA ASN A 222 -25.96 -14.37 -1.24
C ASN A 222 -27.42 -13.96 -1.53
N ARG A 223 -28.17 -13.49 -0.53
CA ARG A 223 -29.55 -12.97 -0.56
C ARG A 223 -29.77 -11.83 0.45
N CYS A 224 -29.10 -10.69 0.38
CA CYS A 224 -27.99 -10.35 -0.51
C CYS A 224 -26.65 -10.32 0.23
N HIS A 225 -26.60 -9.78 1.45
CA HIS A 225 -25.35 -9.75 2.20
C HIS A 225 -25.52 -9.59 3.71
N THR A 226 -24.49 -10.03 4.44
CA THR A 226 -24.22 -9.62 5.83
C THR A 226 -23.01 -8.69 5.94
N SER A 227 -22.13 -8.66 4.94
CA SER A 227 -21.03 -7.70 4.80
C SER A 227 -21.01 -7.10 3.38
N ASN A 228 -20.66 -5.81 3.27
CA ASN A 228 -20.56 -5.12 1.99
C ASN A 228 -19.37 -4.13 2.02
N LEU A 229 -18.15 -4.64 2.18
CA LEU A 229 -16.95 -3.80 2.32
C LEU A 229 -16.58 -3.00 1.06
N ASN A 230 -17.16 -3.40 -0.08
CA ASN A 230 -17.00 -2.75 -1.37
C ASN A 230 -18.18 -1.84 -1.73
N GLY A 231 -19.10 -1.58 -0.78
CA GLY A 231 -20.22 -0.65 -0.96
C GLY A 231 -19.79 0.82 -1.03
N MET A 232 -20.80 1.68 -1.11
CA MET A 232 -20.65 3.14 -1.16
C MET A 232 -20.00 3.67 0.12
N TYR A 233 -19.09 4.62 -0.02
CA TYR A 233 -18.44 5.24 1.14
C TYR A 233 -19.31 6.39 1.69
N LEU A 234 -20.22 6.07 2.62
CA LEU A 234 -21.26 7.01 3.10
C LEU A 234 -20.92 7.73 4.41
N LYS A 235 -19.70 7.56 4.91
CA LYS A 235 -19.16 8.26 6.08
C LYS A 235 -20.02 8.18 7.36
N GLY A 236 -20.21 6.97 7.88
CA GLY A 236 -20.94 6.75 9.14
C GLY A 236 -22.42 6.46 8.91
N THR A 237 -23.28 6.97 9.80
CA THR A 237 -24.72 6.70 9.77
C THR A 237 -25.37 7.24 8.50
N HIS A 238 -26.23 6.44 7.86
CA HIS A 238 -26.95 6.83 6.65
C HIS A 238 -28.39 6.27 6.64
N SER A 239 -29.30 6.97 5.95
CA SER A 239 -30.72 6.59 5.84
C SER A 239 -31.00 5.50 4.80
N THR A 240 -30.11 5.34 3.83
CA THR A 240 -30.24 4.32 2.77
C THR A 240 -29.97 2.93 3.33
N HIS A 241 -30.78 1.95 2.95
CA HIS A 241 -30.62 0.59 3.48
C HIS A 241 -29.42 -0.12 2.86
N ALA A 242 -28.43 -0.48 3.67
CA ALA A 242 -27.39 -1.47 3.39
C ALA A 242 -26.43 -1.21 2.19
N ILE A 243 -26.49 -0.06 1.51
CA ILE A 243 -25.62 0.24 0.35
C ILE A 243 -24.18 0.70 0.72
N GLY A 244 -23.94 0.96 2.01
CA GLY A 244 -22.67 1.47 2.54
C GLY A 244 -21.56 0.43 2.70
N VAL A 245 -20.40 0.85 3.23
CA VAL A 245 -19.32 -0.04 3.68
C VAL A 245 -19.73 -0.73 4.98
N ASN A 246 -20.45 -1.84 4.86
CA ASN A 246 -21.23 -2.39 5.98
C ASN A 246 -20.67 -3.68 6.57
N TRP A 247 -20.77 -3.81 7.89
CA TRP A 247 -20.52 -5.05 8.64
C TRP A 247 -21.63 -5.27 9.66
N LYS A 248 -22.61 -6.13 9.31
CA LYS A 248 -23.87 -6.28 10.04
C LYS A 248 -23.68 -6.53 11.53
N HIS A 249 -22.82 -7.47 11.91
CA HIS A 249 -22.67 -7.88 13.30
C HIS A 249 -22.01 -6.83 14.20
N TRP A 250 -21.43 -5.77 13.62
CA TRP A 250 -20.81 -4.70 14.41
C TRP A 250 -21.66 -3.43 14.44
N LYS A 251 -21.99 -2.85 13.28
CA LYS A 251 -22.72 -1.56 13.19
C LYS A 251 -24.02 -1.64 12.39
N GLY A 252 -24.49 -2.85 12.07
CA GLY A 252 -25.72 -3.07 11.32
C GLY A 252 -25.61 -2.70 9.84
N TYR A 253 -26.75 -2.32 9.25
CA TYR A 253 -26.89 -2.03 7.81
C TYR A 253 -26.94 -0.53 7.47
N ASN A 254 -27.06 0.34 8.49
CA ASN A 254 -27.28 1.78 8.31
C ASN A 254 -26.05 2.59 8.75
N TYR A 255 -24.87 1.97 8.74
CA TYR A 255 -23.60 2.61 9.12
C TYR A 255 -22.48 2.15 8.19
N SER A 256 -21.92 3.09 7.43
CA SER A 256 -20.77 2.88 6.56
C SER A 256 -19.48 3.15 7.32
N LEU A 257 -18.62 2.14 7.40
CA LEU A 257 -17.32 2.18 8.08
C LEU A 257 -16.36 3.23 7.47
N LYS A 258 -15.44 3.73 8.30
CA LYS A 258 -14.40 4.72 7.94
C LYS A 258 -13.24 4.07 7.21
N ALA A 259 -12.75 2.95 7.71
CA ALA A 259 -11.65 2.25 7.05
C ALA A 259 -11.83 0.75 7.14
N THR A 260 -11.46 0.07 6.06
CA THR A 260 -11.36 -1.39 6.01
C THR A 260 -10.03 -1.75 5.38
N ARG A 261 -9.40 -2.80 5.90
CA ARG A 261 -8.17 -3.34 5.34
C ARG A 261 -8.26 -4.85 5.36
N ASN A 262 -8.23 -5.45 4.17
CA ASN A 262 -8.20 -6.89 4.01
C ASN A 262 -6.78 -7.31 3.65
N SER A 263 -6.24 -8.29 4.37
CA SER A 263 -4.92 -8.85 4.07
C SER A 263 -4.91 -10.36 4.19
N SER A 264 -4.11 -11.01 3.36
CA SER A 264 -3.86 -12.46 3.43
C SER A 264 -2.40 -12.78 3.75
N GLY A 265 -2.18 -13.91 4.43
CA GLY A 265 -0.85 -14.45 4.74
C GLY A 265 -0.86 -15.98 4.83
N VAL A 266 0.29 -16.62 4.61
CA VAL A 266 0.45 -18.08 4.56
C VAL A 266 0.60 -18.68 5.96
N HIS A 267 -0.06 -19.82 6.20
CA HIS A 267 0.03 -20.57 7.46
C HIS A 267 1.21 -21.59 7.45
N ASN A 268 2.47 -21.16 7.32
CA ASN A 268 3.60 -22.12 7.26
C ASN A 268 4.47 -22.21 8.52
N ASP A 269 4.30 -21.38 9.55
CA ASP A 269 5.15 -21.41 10.76
C ASP A 269 4.41 -21.43 12.11
N CYS A 270 3.09 -21.58 12.13
CA CYS A 270 2.31 -21.49 13.36
C CYS A 270 2.26 -22.84 14.13
N LYS A 271 3.36 -23.23 14.80
CA LYS A 271 3.38 -24.41 15.70
C LYS A 271 2.67 -24.18 17.04
N PHE A 272 2.45 -22.92 17.43
CA PHE A 272 1.80 -22.53 18.68
C PHE A 272 1.02 -21.22 18.51
N SER A 273 -0.18 -21.14 19.09
CA SER A 273 -0.95 -19.90 19.24
C SER A 273 -0.79 -19.36 20.65
N THR A 274 -0.43 -18.09 20.80
CA THR A 274 -0.51 -17.37 22.09
C THR A 274 -1.62 -16.33 22.05
N ARG A 275 -2.16 -15.99 23.22
CA ARG A 275 -3.18 -14.95 23.41
C ARG A 275 -2.61 -13.81 24.24
N ASP A 276 -2.91 -12.56 23.88
CA ASP A 276 -2.65 -11.41 24.76
C ASP A 276 -3.83 -11.12 25.70
N ARG A 277 -3.77 -9.99 26.42
CA ARG A 277 -4.84 -9.54 27.33
C ARG A 277 -6.13 -9.15 26.60
N ASP A 278 -6.05 -8.86 25.30
CA ASP A 278 -7.17 -8.49 24.45
C ASP A 278 -7.73 -9.71 23.68
N ASN A 279 -7.18 -10.91 23.96
CA ASN A 279 -7.54 -12.20 23.39
C ASN A 279 -7.17 -12.34 21.90
N ASP A 280 -6.20 -11.54 21.44
CA ASP A 280 -5.67 -11.60 20.08
C ASP A 280 -4.79 -12.83 19.91
N VAL A 281 -4.97 -13.55 18.80
CA VAL A 281 -4.23 -14.78 18.50
C VAL A 281 -2.97 -14.46 17.70
N TYR A 282 -1.80 -14.81 18.24
CA TYR A 282 -0.50 -14.61 17.61
C TYR A 282 0.11 -15.92 17.11
N CYS A 283 0.79 -15.85 15.97
CA CYS A 283 1.70 -16.89 15.50
C CYS A 283 3.14 -16.48 15.83
N GLY A 284 3.74 -17.00 16.92
CA GLY A 284 5.13 -16.72 17.31
C GLY A 284 5.35 -16.54 18.83
N LYS A 285 6.60 -16.22 19.23
CA LYS A 285 6.95 -15.86 20.62
C LYS A 285 6.26 -14.54 21.01
N CYS A 286 5.69 -14.48 22.22
CA CYS A 286 5.16 -13.23 22.77
C CYS A 286 6.23 -12.12 22.72
N PRO A 287 5.86 -10.86 22.42
CA PRO A 287 6.78 -9.74 22.58
C PRO A 287 7.18 -9.63 24.05
N GLU A 288 8.48 -9.75 24.35
CA GLU A 288 9.00 -9.31 25.65
C GLU A 288 8.82 -7.79 25.73
N MET A 289 7.87 -7.33 26.54
CA MET A 289 7.82 -5.92 26.94
C MET A 289 9.08 -5.61 27.74
N TYR A 290 9.97 -4.80 27.16
CA TYR A 290 11.12 -4.27 27.85
C TYR A 290 10.70 -3.43 29.07
N LYS A 291 10.97 -4.00 30.24
CA LYS A 291 11.35 -3.41 31.55
C LYS A 291 10.69 -2.10 32.00
N GLY A 292 9.79 -2.24 32.98
CA GLY A 292 9.35 -1.15 33.86
C GLY A 292 8.41 -1.58 35.00
N GLY A 293 8.79 -2.57 35.82
CA GLY A 293 8.23 -2.78 37.16
C GLY A 293 6.95 -3.64 37.28
N TRP A 294 7.07 -4.71 38.09
CA TRP A 294 6.03 -5.61 38.64
C TRP A 294 5.42 -6.66 37.69
N SER A 295 5.74 -7.93 37.98
CA SER A 295 5.19 -9.12 37.34
C SER A 295 3.77 -9.42 37.83
N TYR A 296 2.86 -9.73 36.90
CA TYR A 296 1.90 -10.82 37.08
C TYR A 296 1.79 -11.59 35.75
N SER A 297 2.01 -12.89 35.87
CA SER A 297 1.91 -13.95 34.86
C SER A 297 0.60 -13.92 34.07
N GLY A 298 0.65 -14.11 32.75
CA GLY A 298 -0.58 -14.21 31.94
C GLY A 298 -0.43 -14.78 30.53
N CYS A 299 0.57 -15.63 30.25
CA CYS A 299 0.61 -16.38 28.99
C CYS A 299 0.02 -17.78 29.21
N TYR A 300 -1.12 -18.06 28.58
CA TYR A 300 -1.68 -19.42 28.51
C TYR A 300 -1.41 -19.98 27.10
N ALA A 301 -0.58 -21.02 27.02
CA ALA A 301 -0.36 -21.78 25.80
C ALA A 301 -1.34 -22.96 25.74
N SER A 302 -2.05 -23.13 24.63
CA SER A 302 -2.86 -24.32 24.34
C SER A 302 -2.44 -24.93 23.01
N ASN A 303 -2.31 -26.25 22.94
CA ASN A 303 -2.25 -26.93 21.64
C ASN A 303 -3.66 -26.99 21.01
N LEU A 304 -3.73 -27.21 19.71
CA LEU A 304 -4.98 -27.29 18.93
C LEU A 304 -5.92 -28.45 19.32
N ASN A 305 -5.56 -29.30 20.29
CA ASN A 305 -6.32 -30.47 20.73
C ASN A 305 -6.87 -30.38 22.17
N GLY A 306 -6.82 -29.21 22.82
CA GLY A 306 -7.57 -28.97 24.06
C GLY A 306 -7.10 -29.73 25.31
N ARG A 307 -5.84 -30.21 25.38
CA ARG A 307 -5.27 -30.77 26.62
C ARG A 307 -4.43 -29.74 27.38
N TYR A 308 -4.78 -29.50 28.64
CA TYR A 308 -3.98 -28.72 29.60
C TYR A 308 -2.68 -29.46 29.94
N LEU A 309 -1.54 -28.79 29.81
CA LEU A 309 -0.26 -29.25 30.38
C LEU A 309 0.04 -28.42 31.63
N LYS A 310 0.00 -29.08 32.79
CA LYS A 310 0.50 -28.54 34.07
C LYS A 310 2.02 -28.39 33.98
N GLY A 311 2.52 -27.25 34.47
CA GLY A 311 3.86 -26.77 34.19
C GLY A 311 5.02 -27.55 34.78
N THR A 312 6.21 -27.24 34.27
CA THR A 312 7.49 -27.24 34.99
C THR A 312 8.45 -26.28 34.28
N ASN A 313 8.92 -25.27 35.01
CA ASN A 313 10.07 -24.46 34.62
C ASN A 313 11.32 -25.35 34.55
N THR A 314 11.89 -25.54 33.35
CA THR A 314 13.30 -25.95 33.20
C THR A 314 13.81 -25.59 31.80
N ILE A 315 14.89 -24.81 31.76
CA ILE A 315 15.77 -24.61 30.61
C ILE A 315 16.48 -25.94 30.32
N GLY A 316 16.37 -26.45 29.10
CA GLY A 316 17.07 -27.67 28.65
C GLY A 316 17.53 -27.53 27.20
N VAL A 317 18.84 -27.50 27.01
CA VAL A 317 19.51 -27.51 25.69
C VAL A 317 19.51 -28.95 25.17
N ASN A 318 18.90 -29.20 24.00
CA ASN A 318 18.93 -30.52 23.36
C ASN A 318 20.12 -30.61 22.39
N TRP A 319 21.15 -31.33 22.80
CA TRP A 319 22.29 -31.74 21.99
C TRP A 319 21.98 -33.08 21.32
N LYS A 320 21.53 -33.08 20.05
CA LYS A 320 21.65 -34.21 19.12
C LYS A 320 21.04 -33.85 17.76
N HIS A 321 21.87 -33.36 16.84
CA HIS A 321 21.81 -33.62 15.39
C HIS A 321 22.99 -32.92 14.70
N TRP A 322 24.15 -33.60 14.71
CA TRP A 322 25.30 -33.26 13.88
C TRP A 322 25.82 -34.57 13.26
N LYS A 323 25.45 -34.82 12.01
CA LYS A 323 26.17 -35.70 11.09
C LYS A 323 25.99 -35.11 9.69
N GLY A 324 27.05 -34.49 9.18
CA GLY A 324 27.10 -33.97 7.81
C GLY A 324 27.91 -32.68 7.70
N TYR A 325 29.23 -32.75 7.83
CA TYR A 325 30.12 -31.72 7.29
C TYR A 325 31.32 -32.39 6.62
N SER A 326 31.56 -32.00 5.37
CA SER A 326 32.73 -32.29 4.56
C SER A 326 33.96 -31.51 5.07
N SER A 327 35.12 -32.15 4.94
CA SER A 327 36.47 -31.88 5.46
C SER A 327 36.86 -30.48 6.01
N LEU A 328 37.48 -30.52 7.19
CA LEU A 328 38.11 -29.43 7.97
C LEU A 328 39.10 -28.54 7.19
N GLU A 329 39.68 -29.04 6.09
CA GLU A 329 40.66 -28.32 5.25
C GLU A 329 40.04 -27.19 4.43
N ALA A 330 38.81 -27.36 3.93
CA ALA A 330 38.14 -26.33 3.14
C ALA A 330 37.79 -25.10 3.98
N THR A 331 37.36 -25.34 5.23
CA THR A 331 37.06 -24.28 6.21
C THR A 331 38.34 -23.53 6.61
N GLN A 332 39.46 -24.23 6.81
CA GLN A 332 40.74 -23.58 7.14
C GLN A 332 41.33 -22.75 5.98
N LYS A 333 41.03 -23.11 4.72
CA LYS A 333 41.40 -22.32 3.54
C LYS A 333 40.52 -21.07 3.40
N CYS A 334 39.19 -21.21 3.55
CA CYS A 334 38.23 -20.10 3.55
C CYS A 334 38.62 -19.03 4.58
N MET A 335 38.98 -19.46 5.80
CA MET A 335 39.32 -18.55 6.90
C MET A 335 40.64 -17.79 6.71
N ARG A 336 41.60 -18.32 5.93
CA ARG A 336 42.84 -17.61 5.60
C ARG A 336 42.61 -16.52 4.55
N GLU A 337 41.81 -16.80 3.53
CA GLU A 337 41.45 -15.81 2.50
C GLU A 337 40.62 -14.64 3.07
N VAL A 338 39.80 -14.91 4.10
CA VAL A 338 39.07 -13.86 4.85
C VAL A 338 40.03 -12.93 5.58
N ALA A 339 41.06 -13.48 6.24
CA ALA A 339 42.02 -12.69 7.00
C ALA A 339 42.80 -11.72 6.09
N ASP A 340 43.22 -12.18 4.91
CA ASP A 340 43.96 -11.35 3.96
C ASP A 340 43.10 -10.23 3.36
N LYS A 341 41.81 -10.50 3.09
CA LYS A 341 40.86 -9.48 2.59
C LYS A 341 40.57 -8.39 3.63
N VAL A 342 40.46 -8.76 4.91
CA VAL A 342 40.25 -7.81 6.00
C VAL A 342 41.47 -6.89 6.15
N VAL A 343 42.69 -7.42 6.05
CA VAL A 343 43.92 -6.62 6.12
C VAL A 343 44.03 -5.61 4.95
N ASN A 344 43.67 -6.03 3.74
CA ASN A 344 43.69 -5.14 2.56
C ASN A 344 42.63 -4.04 2.64
N LEU A 345 41.41 -4.37 3.08
CA LEU A 345 40.33 -3.39 3.24
C LEU A 345 40.67 -2.31 4.27
N ILE A 346 41.32 -2.70 5.38
CA ILE A 346 41.80 -1.74 6.39
C ILE A 346 42.85 -0.81 5.76
N THR A 347 43.79 -1.35 5.00
CA THR A 347 44.86 -0.55 4.36
C THR A 347 44.30 0.46 3.35
N GLU A 348 43.33 0.07 2.53
CA GLU A 348 42.67 0.97 1.56
C GLU A 348 41.81 2.04 2.24
N THR A 349 41.02 1.67 3.25
CA THR A 349 40.09 2.60 3.91
C THR A 349 40.84 3.67 4.72
N THR A 350 42.00 3.31 5.29
CA THR A 350 42.82 4.26 6.05
C THR A 350 43.44 5.33 5.15
N SER A 351 43.62 5.06 3.85
CA SER A 351 44.11 6.03 2.86
C SER A 351 43.03 7.04 2.41
N GLN A 352 41.75 6.68 2.54
CA GLN A 352 40.61 7.49 2.08
C GLN A 352 40.06 8.47 3.14
N CYS A 353 40.39 8.31 4.43
CA CYS A 353 39.98 9.24 5.50
C CYS A 353 40.72 10.61 5.46
N ARG A 354 41.19 11.09 4.30
CA ARG A 354 41.89 12.40 4.13
C ARG A 354 41.12 13.48 3.36
N VAL A 355 39.93 13.24 2.82
CA VAL A 355 39.11 14.30 2.20
C VAL A 355 37.62 14.05 2.44
N SER A 356 36.92 15.02 3.02
CA SER A 356 35.45 15.01 3.15
C SER A 356 34.78 15.57 1.89
N PRO A 357 33.67 15.00 1.38
CA PRO A 357 32.85 15.65 0.35
C PRO A 357 31.78 16.58 0.96
N SER A 358 31.49 17.65 0.23
CA SER A 358 30.57 18.76 0.50
C SER A 358 29.08 18.39 0.50
N GLU A 359 28.28 19.16 1.24
CA GLU A 359 26.81 19.13 1.26
C GLU A 359 26.20 19.31 -0.14
N GLY A 360 25.31 18.39 -0.55
CA GLY A 360 24.53 18.49 -1.79
C GLY A 360 23.16 19.15 -1.57
N GLU A 361 22.76 20.00 -2.52
CA GLU A 361 21.51 20.77 -2.52
C GLU A 361 20.25 19.88 -2.44
N ARG A 362 19.20 20.39 -1.78
CA ARG A 362 17.89 19.72 -1.63
C ARG A 362 17.02 20.02 -2.86
N PRO A 363 16.42 19.01 -3.52
CA PRO A 363 15.59 19.22 -4.71
C PRO A 363 14.30 19.95 -4.32
N SER A 364 14.02 21.08 -4.98
CA SER A 364 12.86 21.95 -4.74
C SER A 364 11.62 21.48 -5.52
N ASP A 365 11.81 20.86 -6.68
CA ASP A 365 10.75 20.23 -7.47
C ASP A 365 11.21 18.94 -8.17
N CYS A 366 10.35 18.34 -9.01
CA CYS A 366 10.68 17.13 -9.77
C CYS A 366 11.65 17.38 -10.93
N GLY A 367 11.78 18.61 -11.42
CA GLY A 367 12.74 19.01 -12.46
C GLY A 367 14.18 18.97 -11.94
N ASP A 368 14.39 19.31 -10.67
CA ASP A 368 15.69 19.16 -9.99
C ASP A 368 16.18 17.70 -9.90
N LEU A 369 15.27 16.75 -10.15
CA LEU A 369 15.54 15.32 -10.14
C LEU A 369 15.79 14.73 -11.54
N GLU A 370 15.72 15.53 -12.62
CA GLU A 370 15.94 15.10 -14.01
C GLU A 370 17.42 14.72 -14.27
N LYS A 371 17.85 13.60 -13.69
CA LYS A 371 19.14 12.95 -13.90
C LYS A 371 18.91 11.50 -14.35
N PRO A 372 19.82 10.91 -15.15
CA PRO A 372 19.65 9.56 -15.71
C PRO A 372 19.43 8.46 -14.66
N GLU A 373 19.92 8.66 -13.42
CA GLU A 373 19.75 7.72 -12.32
C GLU A 373 18.33 7.68 -11.69
N HIS A 374 17.48 8.71 -11.90
CA HIS A 374 16.17 8.81 -11.25
C HIS A 374 15.05 8.32 -12.17
N LYS A 375 14.27 7.33 -11.69
CA LYS A 375 13.10 6.76 -12.40
C LYS A 375 11.79 7.35 -11.91
N SER A 376 10.69 7.20 -12.66
CA SER A 376 9.36 7.61 -12.18
C SER A 376 9.04 6.99 -10.81
N GLY A 377 8.65 7.80 -9.83
CA GLY A 377 8.57 7.36 -8.44
C GLY A 377 8.16 8.45 -7.47
N VAL A 378 7.99 8.09 -6.18
CA VAL A 378 7.65 9.06 -5.13
C VAL A 378 8.93 9.62 -4.51
N TYR A 379 9.15 10.92 -4.66
CA TYR A 379 10.31 11.66 -4.15
C TYR A 379 9.89 12.67 -3.10
N LYS A 380 10.83 13.05 -2.21
CA LYS A 380 10.60 14.11 -1.24
C LYS A 380 11.23 15.40 -1.76
N ILE A 381 10.41 16.39 -2.06
CA ILE A 381 10.85 17.70 -2.55
C ILE A 381 10.73 18.75 -1.45
N TYR A 382 11.54 19.81 -1.52
CA TYR A 382 11.64 20.90 -0.54
C TYR A 382 11.43 22.26 -1.23
N PRO A 383 10.19 22.61 -1.64
CA PRO A 383 9.96 23.80 -2.46
C PRO A 383 10.36 25.12 -1.78
N ASP A 384 10.38 25.15 -0.45
CA ASP A 384 10.79 26.29 0.39
C ASP A 384 12.16 26.07 1.08
N GLY A 385 12.89 25.01 0.70
CA GLY A 385 14.17 24.60 1.27
C GLY A 385 14.11 24.04 2.71
N THR A 386 12.97 24.15 3.40
CA THR A 386 12.85 23.88 4.84
C THR A 386 11.92 22.72 5.15
N TYR A 387 10.76 22.59 4.50
CA TYR A 387 9.77 21.56 4.79
C TYR A 387 9.50 20.65 3.59
N GLY A 388 10.02 19.42 3.65
CA GLY A 388 9.91 18.48 2.54
C GLY A 388 8.67 17.59 2.60
N PHE A 389 8.03 17.35 1.46
CA PHE A 389 6.88 16.45 1.33
C PHE A 389 6.99 15.52 0.12
N HIS A 390 6.26 14.41 0.17
CA HIS A 390 6.32 13.35 -0.84
C HIS A 390 5.42 13.66 -2.05
N VAL A 391 6.00 13.63 -3.24
CA VAL A 391 5.34 13.84 -4.55
C VAL A 391 5.71 12.71 -5.52
N PHE A 392 4.84 12.37 -6.46
CA PHE A 392 5.14 11.35 -7.48
C PHE A 392 5.73 12.00 -8.74
N CYS A 393 7.05 11.98 -8.90
CA CYS A 393 7.69 12.49 -10.11
C CYS A 393 7.62 11.43 -11.22
N ASP A 394 6.98 11.76 -12.34
CA ASP A 394 6.99 10.94 -13.56
C ASP A 394 8.12 11.40 -14.49
N MET A 395 9.25 10.70 -14.46
CA MET A 395 10.46 11.05 -15.22
C MET A 395 10.40 10.60 -16.69
N GLU A 396 9.40 9.79 -17.06
CA GLU A 396 9.16 9.37 -18.46
C GLU A 396 8.38 10.44 -19.24
N THR A 397 7.64 11.33 -18.56
CA THR A 397 6.78 12.35 -19.20
C THR A 397 6.96 13.79 -18.69
N GLY A 398 7.74 14.03 -17.62
CA GLY A 398 8.11 15.37 -17.15
C GLY A 398 7.38 15.91 -15.90
N GLY A 399 7.12 15.07 -14.88
CA GLY A 399 6.93 15.40 -13.45
C GLY A 399 5.56 15.97 -12.98
N TRP A 400 4.87 15.35 -11.98
CA TRP A 400 3.48 15.73 -11.57
C TRP A 400 3.13 15.56 -10.04
N THR A 401 2.06 16.22 -9.50
CA THR A 401 1.62 16.15 -8.07
C THR A 401 0.07 16.18 -7.87
N VAL A 402 -0.47 15.79 -6.69
CA VAL A 402 -1.92 15.88 -6.33
C VAL A 402 -2.18 16.18 -4.83
N ARG A 403 -2.52 17.44 -4.48
CA ARG A 403 -3.54 17.95 -3.50
C ARG A 403 -3.68 19.48 -3.69
N ASN A 404 -4.86 20.08 -3.45
CA ASN A 404 -5.07 21.54 -3.62
C ASN A 404 -4.15 22.40 -2.73
N GLU A 405 -3.90 21.98 -1.48
CA GLU A 405 -2.93 22.62 -0.57
C GLU A 405 -1.48 22.59 -1.09
N TYR A 406 -1.12 21.61 -1.91
CA TYR A 406 0.20 21.49 -2.53
C TYR A 406 0.25 22.17 -3.91
N LEU A 407 -0.86 22.17 -4.66
CA LEU A 407 -1.00 22.90 -5.92
C LEU A 407 -0.82 24.41 -5.71
N ASN A 408 -1.39 24.97 -4.64
CA ASN A 408 -1.18 26.36 -4.29
C ASN A 408 0.30 26.66 -3.97
N LYS A 409 0.93 25.89 -3.07
CA LYS A 409 2.35 26.09 -2.73
C LYS A 409 3.30 25.99 -3.93
N LEU A 410 3.00 25.10 -4.88
CA LEU A 410 3.78 24.98 -6.12
C LEU A 410 3.56 26.19 -7.02
N THR A 411 2.30 26.56 -7.27
CA THR A 411 1.94 27.67 -8.18
C THR A 411 2.16 29.07 -7.60
N GLU A 412 2.49 29.20 -6.31
CA GLU A 412 2.97 30.45 -5.70
C GLU A 412 4.37 30.86 -6.19
N GLN A 413 5.15 29.90 -6.69
CA GLN A 413 6.54 30.13 -7.12
C GLN A 413 6.67 30.66 -8.55
N GLY A 414 5.54 30.74 -9.29
CA GLY A 414 5.49 31.17 -10.68
C GLY A 414 4.40 30.45 -11.47
N TYR A 415 4.32 30.72 -12.77
CA TYR A 415 3.37 30.03 -13.64
C TYR A 415 3.76 28.56 -13.83
N TYR A 416 2.77 27.68 -13.79
CA TYR A 416 2.91 26.28 -14.17
C TYR A 416 2.17 26.03 -15.48
N ILE A 417 2.66 25.06 -16.25
CA ILE A 417 1.93 24.48 -17.37
C ILE A 417 1.07 23.35 -16.84
N LEU A 418 -0.25 23.49 -16.97
CA LEU A 418 -1.21 22.40 -16.75
C LEU A 418 -1.43 21.66 -18.06
N ARG A 419 -1.34 20.33 -18.02
CA ARG A 419 -1.73 19.39 -19.07
C ARG A 419 -2.82 18.45 -18.55
N ILE A 420 -3.82 18.19 -19.37
CA ILE A 420 -4.89 17.24 -19.10
C ILE A 420 -4.96 16.30 -20.28
N ASP A 421 -4.60 15.04 -20.09
CA ASP A 421 -4.77 13.98 -21.09
C ASP A 421 -6.05 13.19 -20.78
N MET A 422 -6.84 12.90 -21.81
CA MET A 422 -8.16 12.28 -21.70
C MET A 422 -8.30 11.17 -22.73
N GLU A 423 -9.01 10.11 -22.34
CA GLU A 423 -9.31 8.94 -23.17
C GLU A 423 -10.79 8.59 -23.05
N ASP A 424 -11.43 8.26 -24.18
CA ASP A 424 -12.80 7.76 -24.21
C ASP A 424 -12.85 6.22 -24.28
N PHE A 425 -14.05 5.65 -24.27
CA PHE A 425 -14.22 4.18 -24.33
C PHE A 425 -13.98 3.58 -25.73
N GLU A 426 -13.77 4.42 -26.74
CA GLU A 426 -13.37 4.03 -28.09
C GLU A 426 -11.84 4.13 -28.28
N ASN A 427 -11.10 4.39 -27.19
CA ASN A 427 -9.66 4.63 -27.15
C ASN A 427 -9.20 5.85 -27.98
N ASN A 428 -10.10 6.82 -28.20
CA ASN A 428 -9.69 8.11 -28.74
C ASN A 428 -9.03 8.94 -27.64
N HIS A 429 -7.90 9.57 -27.96
CA HIS A 429 -7.16 10.40 -27.02
C HIS A 429 -7.28 11.88 -27.37
N ARG A 430 -7.49 12.71 -26.35
CA ARG A 430 -7.44 14.18 -26.47
C ARG A 430 -6.68 14.78 -25.31
N TYR A 431 -6.19 16.00 -25.52
CA TYR A 431 -5.49 16.74 -24.49
C TYR A 431 -5.84 18.23 -24.49
N ALA A 432 -5.69 18.84 -23.31
CA ALA A 432 -5.77 20.27 -23.07
C ALA A 432 -4.51 20.73 -22.33
N ILE A 433 -3.94 21.86 -22.72
CA ILE A 433 -2.77 22.46 -22.10
C ILE A 433 -3.09 23.92 -21.76
N TYR A 434 -2.71 24.38 -20.58
CA TYR A 434 -2.80 25.78 -20.15
C TYR A 434 -1.41 26.20 -19.70
N LYS A 435 -0.76 27.12 -20.43
CA LYS A 435 0.64 27.50 -20.12
C LYS A 435 0.77 28.35 -18.87
N LYS A 436 -0.32 28.93 -18.41
CA LYS A 436 -0.40 29.68 -17.16
C LYS A 436 -1.48 29.06 -16.29
N PHE A 437 -1.07 28.24 -15.33
CA PHE A 437 -1.93 27.61 -14.35
C PHE A 437 -1.49 28.00 -12.95
N VAL A 438 -2.44 28.48 -12.15
CA VAL A 438 -2.26 28.84 -10.74
C VAL A 438 -3.50 28.42 -9.96
N VAL A 439 -3.29 27.91 -8.73
CA VAL A 439 -4.33 27.72 -7.73
C VAL A 439 -4.00 28.64 -6.55
N GLU A 440 -4.89 29.57 -6.23
CA GLU A 440 -4.67 30.49 -5.12
C GLU A 440 -4.78 29.77 -3.75
N ASN A 441 -4.48 30.49 -2.67
CA ASN A 441 -4.41 29.91 -1.33
C ASN A 441 -5.79 29.61 -0.72
N GLU A 442 -5.80 28.95 0.42
CA GLU A 442 -7.04 28.58 1.13
C GLU A 442 -7.92 29.80 1.49
N LYS A 443 -7.32 30.96 1.82
CA LYS A 443 -8.08 32.19 2.13
C LYS A 443 -8.89 32.68 0.93
N SER A 444 -8.42 32.42 -0.28
CA SER A 444 -9.12 32.72 -1.52
C SER A 444 -10.12 31.64 -1.94
N GLY A 445 -10.27 30.55 -1.18
CA GLY A 445 -11.09 29.39 -1.57
C GLY A 445 -10.46 28.56 -2.69
N TYR A 446 -9.12 28.52 -2.77
CA TYR A 446 -8.37 27.82 -3.83
C TYR A 446 -8.78 28.25 -5.24
N LYS A 447 -8.90 29.55 -5.49
CA LYS A 447 -9.36 30.08 -6.78
C LYS A 447 -8.49 29.60 -7.95
N LEU A 448 -9.13 29.15 -9.03
CA LEU A 448 -8.45 28.70 -10.25
C LEU A 448 -8.04 29.89 -11.12
N LYS A 449 -6.80 29.89 -11.62
CA LYS A 449 -6.35 30.77 -12.70
C LYS A 449 -5.75 29.95 -13.82
N VAL A 450 -6.34 30.04 -15.01
CA VAL A 450 -5.86 29.39 -16.23
C VAL A 450 -5.83 30.36 -17.41
N ALA A 451 -4.75 30.33 -18.18
CA ALA A 451 -4.63 31.09 -19.42
C ALA A 451 -3.74 30.35 -20.45
N ASP A 452 -3.69 30.89 -21.66
CA ASP A 452 -2.87 30.41 -22.78
C ASP A 452 -3.18 28.94 -23.14
N TYR A 453 -4.46 28.67 -23.39
CA TYR A 453 -4.94 27.35 -23.77
C TYR A 453 -4.39 26.91 -25.14
N THR A 454 -3.93 25.66 -25.21
CA THR A 454 -3.69 24.91 -26.45
C THR A 454 -4.19 23.48 -26.29
N GLY A 455 -4.38 22.75 -27.40
CA GLY A 455 -4.79 21.34 -27.39
C GLY A 455 -6.02 21.05 -28.22
N ASN A 456 -6.33 19.76 -28.37
CA ASN A 456 -7.35 19.27 -29.28
C ASN A 456 -8.65 18.85 -28.57
N ALA A 457 -8.77 18.97 -27.24
CA ALA A 457 -9.96 18.62 -26.47
C ALA A 457 -11.04 19.72 -26.42
N GLY A 458 -10.73 20.92 -26.91
CA GLY A 458 -11.53 22.13 -26.69
C GLY A 458 -11.35 22.68 -25.27
N ASN A 459 -11.67 23.97 -25.09
CA ASN A 459 -11.29 24.71 -23.89
C ASN A 459 -12.39 24.71 -22.81
N SER A 460 -12.65 23.56 -22.18
CA SER A 460 -13.68 23.50 -21.12
C SER A 460 -13.23 24.15 -19.80
N LEU A 461 -11.94 24.06 -19.42
CA LEU A 461 -11.48 24.53 -18.10
C LEU A 461 -11.41 26.06 -17.99
N SER A 462 -11.21 26.80 -19.09
CA SER A 462 -11.21 28.27 -19.02
C SER A 462 -12.55 28.87 -18.59
N HIS A 463 -13.66 28.14 -18.75
CA HIS A 463 -14.94 28.60 -18.22
C HIS A 463 -14.98 28.64 -16.69
N HIS A 464 -14.12 27.85 -16.03
CA HIS A 464 -13.97 27.80 -14.58
C HIS A 464 -12.92 28.79 -14.04
N ASN A 465 -12.31 29.58 -14.93
CA ASN A 465 -11.26 30.53 -14.57
C ASN A 465 -11.80 31.64 -13.66
N GLY A 466 -11.16 31.85 -12.51
CA GLY A 466 -11.52 32.87 -11.52
C GLY A 466 -12.47 32.39 -10.43
N TYR A 467 -12.95 31.14 -10.49
CA TYR A 467 -13.90 30.59 -9.53
C TYR A 467 -13.20 29.78 -8.44
N THR A 468 -13.89 29.65 -7.31
CA THR A 468 -13.41 28.95 -6.11
C THR A 468 -13.75 27.47 -6.15
N PHE A 469 -12.97 26.67 -5.43
CA PHE A 469 -13.19 25.22 -5.41
C PHE A 469 -14.37 24.89 -4.50
N THR A 470 -15.38 24.22 -5.05
CA THR A 470 -16.59 23.83 -4.32
C THR A 470 -16.55 22.35 -4.01
N THR A 471 -16.98 21.97 -2.81
CA THR A 471 -17.13 20.59 -2.37
C THR A 471 -18.54 20.38 -1.83
N ARG A 472 -18.94 19.12 -1.69
CA ARG A 472 -20.27 18.76 -1.19
C ARG A 472 -20.59 19.37 0.18
N ASP A 473 -19.58 19.54 1.02
CA ASP A 473 -19.69 20.11 2.37
C ASP A 473 -19.46 21.63 2.43
N ARG A 474 -18.97 22.24 1.35
CA ARG A 474 -18.69 23.68 1.30
C ARG A 474 -19.02 24.23 -0.08
N ASP A 475 -20.21 24.84 -0.15
CA ASP A 475 -20.70 25.52 -1.33
C ASP A 475 -19.97 26.86 -1.53
N ASN A 476 -19.08 26.92 -2.53
CA ASN A 476 -18.38 28.13 -2.92
C ASN A 476 -18.64 28.45 -4.41
N ASP A 477 -19.67 27.86 -5.02
CA ASP A 477 -19.98 28.13 -6.41
C ASP A 477 -20.95 29.31 -6.57
N ALA A 478 -21.26 29.68 -7.81
CA ALA A 478 -22.09 30.84 -8.10
C ALA A 478 -23.57 30.47 -8.32
N ASP A 479 -23.94 29.20 -8.16
CA ASP A 479 -25.31 28.73 -8.31
C ASP A 479 -26.09 28.88 -6.98
N ASN A 480 -27.42 28.79 -7.05
CA ASN A 480 -28.27 28.79 -5.86
C ASN A 480 -28.27 27.43 -5.14
N SER A 481 -27.75 26.40 -5.80
CA SER A 481 -27.64 25.03 -5.30
C SER A 481 -26.21 24.54 -5.38
N ASN A 482 -25.76 23.74 -4.39
CA ASN A 482 -24.39 23.25 -4.36
C ASN A 482 -24.11 22.30 -5.55
N CYS A 483 -23.37 22.78 -6.54
CA CYS A 483 -23.07 22.03 -7.76
C CYS A 483 -22.31 20.72 -7.46
N ALA A 484 -21.47 20.70 -6.41
CA ALA A 484 -20.71 19.49 -6.03
C ALA A 484 -21.60 18.41 -5.41
N GLU A 485 -22.74 18.79 -4.82
CA GLU A 485 -23.77 17.85 -4.37
C GLU A 485 -24.62 17.35 -5.53
N VAL A 486 -25.09 18.25 -6.40
CA VAL A 486 -25.99 17.92 -7.51
C VAL A 486 -25.28 17.09 -8.60
N PHE A 487 -24.04 17.45 -8.93
CA PHE A 487 -23.28 16.86 -10.04
C PHE A 487 -22.15 15.92 -9.61
N TYR A 488 -22.10 15.60 -8.31
CA TYR A 488 -21.22 14.59 -7.72
C TYR A 488 -19.74 14.83 -8.04
N GLY A 489 -19.05 15.56 -7.18
CA GLY A 489 -17.60 15.74 -7.27
C GLY A 489 -17.21 17.19 -7.08
N GLY A 490 -16.11 17.43 -6.35
CA GLY A 490 -15.62 18.78 -6.12
C GLY A 490 -14.93 19.35 -7.35
N TRP A 491 -15.25 20.60 -7.71
CA TRP A 491 -14.69 21.27 -8.88
C TRP A 491 -14.76 22.79 -8.72
N TRP A 492 -14.11 23.53 -9.62
CA TRP A 492 -14.20 25.00 -9.71
C TRP A 492 -15.49 25.43 -10.43
N TYR A 493 -16.64 25.15 -9.84
CA TYR A 493 -17.92 25.40 -10.51
C TYR A 493 -18.23 26.89 -10.68
N THR A 494 -18.84 27.21 -11.82
CA THR A 494 -19.41 28.53 -12.11
C THR A 494 -20.93 28.45 -11.93
N ASN A 495 -21.67 28.20 -13.00
CA ASN A 495 -23.07 27.76 -13.01
C ASN A 495 -23.11 26.23 -13.23
N CYS A 496 -22.35 25.51 -12.42
CA CYS A 496 -22.15 24.05 -12.44
C CYS A 496 -21.52 23.39 -13.70
N HIS A 497 -21.58 23.98 -14.90
CA HIS A 497 -21.55 23.16 -16.13
C HIS A 497 -20.54 23.52 -17.22
N HIS A 498 -19.30 23.05 -17.10
CA HIS A 498 -18.36 23.05 -18.25
C HIS A 498 -17.43 21.84 -18.29
N SER A 499 -17.01 21.34 -17.15
CA SER A 499 -16.26 20.09 -17.01
C SER A 499 -16.27 19.69 -15.55
N ASN A 500 -16.15 18.40 -15.29
CA ASN A 500 -15.91 17.86 -13.96
C ASN A 500 -15.09 16.59 -14.13
N LEU A 501 -13.79 16.65 -13.84
CA LEU A 501 -12.92 15.48 -13.92
C LEU A 501 -12.96 14.61 -12.65
N ASN A 502 -13.67 15.07 -11.61
CA ASN A 502 -13.89 14.38 -10.35
C ASN A 502 -15.30 13.76 -10.26
N GLY A 503 -15.99 13.66 -11.40
CA GLY A 503 -17.36 13.18 -11.51
C GLY A 503 -17.55 11.68 -11.30
N MET A 504 -18.79 11.20 -11.33
CA MET A 504 -19.09 9.77 -11.29
C MET A 504 -18.52 9.07 -12.52
N TYR A 505 -17.97 7.88 -12.32
CA TYR A 505 -17.45 7.09 -13.43
C TYR A 505 -18.57 6.28 -14.11
N LEU A 506 -19.17 6.83 -15.18
CA LEU A 506 -20.39 6.29 -15.81
C LEU A 506 -20.18 5.55 -17.13
N MET A 507 -18.93 5.24 -17.48
CA MET A 507 -18.54 4.40 -18.61
C MET A 507 -19.11 4.80 -19.98
N GLY A 508 -18.70 5.97 -20.48
CA GLY A 508 -19.10 6.44 -21.80
C GLY A 508 -20.47 7.10 -21.78
N LYS A 509 -21.29 6.85 -22.81
CA LYS A 509 -22.56 7.55 -23.00
C LYS A 509 -23.58 7.16 -21.93
N HIS A 510 -24.23 8.14 -21.32
CA HIS A 510 -25.26 7.95 -20.30
C HIS A 510 -26.42 8.95 -20.45
N SER A 511 -27.60 8.62 -19.90
CA SER A 511 -28.81 9.46 -19.98
C SER A 511 -28.81 10.63 -18.99
N THR A 512 -28.03 10.54 -17.91
CA THR A 512 -27.95 11.55 -16.87
C THR A 512 -27.14 12.77 -17.31
N TYR A 513 -27.52 13.95 -16.84
CA TYR A 513 -26.89 15.22 -17.26
C TYR A 513 -25.73 15.60 -16.32
N ALA A 514 -24.52 15.73 -16.87
CA ALA A 514 -23.35 16.35 -16.23
C ALA A 514 -22.87 15.75 -14.89
N ILE A 515 -23.31 14.54 -14.52
CA ILE A 515 -22.85 13.87 -13.28
C ILE A 515 -21.59 13.00 -13.49
N GLY A 516 -21.16 12.80 -14.75
CA GLY A 516 -20.07 11.89 -15.11
C GLY A 516 -18.67 12.51 -14.98
N VAL A 517 -17.60 11.78 -15.32
CA VAL A 517 -16.28 12.38 -15.59
C VAL A 517 -16.30 12.99 -16.98
N TYR A 518 -16.50 14.30 -17.14
CA TYR A 518 -16.79 14.86 -18.47
C TYR A 518 -15.99 16.12 -18.83
N TRP A 519 -15.86 16.33 -20.14
CA TRP A 519 -15.26 17.51 -20.76
C TRP A 519 -16.21 18.00 -21.87
N SER A 520 -16.97 19.07 -21.60
CA SER A 520 -18.14 19.41 -22.40
C SER A 520 -17.82 19.71 -23.86
N THR A 521 -16.67 20.34 -24.12
CA THR A 521 -16.24 20.71 -25.48
C THR A 521 -15.82 19.51 -26.34
N TRP A 522 -15.69 18.31 -25.78
CA TRP A 522 -15.34 17.11 -26.54
C TRP A 522 -16.50 16.13 -26.71
N LYS A 523 -17.04 15.56 -25.62
CA LYS A 523 -18.10 14.53 -25.67
C LYS A 523 -19.43 15.01 -25.05
N GLY A 524 -19.52 16.28 -24.67
CA GLY A 524 -20.71 16.87 -24.05
C GLY A 524 -20.89 16.45 -22.59
N TYR A 525 -22.11 16.65 -22.08
CA TYR A 525 -22.48 16.45 -20.67
C TYR A 525 -23.02 15.04 -20.36
N ASN A 526 -23.34 14.27 -21.39
CA ASN A 526 -23.98 12.95 -21.32
C ASN A 526 -22.99 11.81 -21.64
N TYR A 527 -21.70 12.05 -21.38
CA TYR A 527 -20.63 11.09 -21.62
C TYR A 527 -19.57 11.17 -20.52
N SER A 528 -19.23 10.03 -19.93
CA SER A 528 -18.15 9.89 -18.96
C SER A 528 -16.90 9.30 -19.62
N LEU A 529 -15.77 9.98 -19.45
CA LEU A 529 -14.46 9.59 -19.96
C LEU A 529 -13.94 8.31 -19.28
N LYS A 530 -13.11 7.56 -20.00
CA LYS A 530 -12.51 6.28 -19.55
C LYS A 530 -11.31 6.52 -18.66
N THR A 531 -10.40 7.40 -19.07
CA THR A 531 -9.26 7.81 -18.26
C THR A 531 -9.03 9.32 -18.39
N THR A 532 -8.58 9.95 -17.31
CA THR A 532 -8.14 11.34 -17.30
C THR A 532 -6.89 11.46 -16.47
N ARG A 533 -5.87 12.16 -16.98
CA ARG A 533 -4.60 12.42 -16.30
C ARG A 533 -4.40 13.93 -16.24
N VAL A 534 -4.36 14.49 -15.03
CA VAL A 534 -4.18 15.92 -14.77
C VAL A 534 -2.78 16.13 -14.23
N MET A 535 -2.05 17.06 -14.82
CA MET A 535 -0.59 17.09 -14.80
C MET A 535 -0.12 18.54 -14.79
N ILE A 536 0.69 18.99 -13.81
CA ILE A 536 1.33 20.33 -13.80
C ILE A 536 2.88 20.33 -13.71
N ARG A 537 3.56 21.15 -14.53
CA ARG A 537 5.02 21.33 -14.48
C ARG A 537 5.38 22.81 -14.48
N ARG A 538 6.58 23.19 -14.00
CA ARG A 538 7.04 24.58 -14.06
C ARG A 538 7.12 25.05 -15.52
N ALA A 539 6.67 26.29 -15.78
CA ALA A 539 6.56 26.84 -17.14
C ALA A 539 7.90 27.12 -17.80
#